data_AF-F5VUT4-F1
#
_entry.id   AF-F5VUT4-F1
#
_cell.length_a   1.000
_cell.length_b   1.000
_cell.length_c   1.000
_cell.angle_alpha   90.00
_cell.angle_beta   90.00
_cell.angle_gamma   90.00
#
_symmetry.space_group_name_H-M   'P 1'
#
loop_
_entity.id
_entity.type
_entity.pdbx_description
1 polymer ?
#
loop_
_entity_poly.entity_id
_entity_poly.type
_entity_poly.pdbx_seq_one_letter_code
_entity_poly.pdbx_strand_id
1 'polypeptide(L)' 'MKISTAPQYYFIFLFLVNKYEKEKLQRLLQDQLLKDQAFRTTIEEKIQTIENINDVIDYINKSYRLGIPIAKEIVDEIRK' A
#
# COMPACT_ATOMS: atom_id res chain seq x y z
N MET A 1 -36.16 -26.66 -13.60
CA MET A 1 -35.00 -26.52 -12.68
C MET A 1 -34.62 -25.05 -12.67
N LYS A 2 -34.95 -24.29 -11.60
CA LYS A 2 -34.60 -22.87 -11.49
C LYS A 2 -33.16 -22.78 -10.97
N ILE A 3 -32.24 -22.34 -11.81
CA ILE A 3 -30.91 -21.92 -11.34
C ILE A 3 -31.10 -20.51 -10.77
N SER A 4 -31.56 -20.44 -9.52
CA SER A 4 -31.60 -19.19 -8.76
C SER A 4 -30.35 -19.11 -7.89
N THR A 5 -29.19 -18.98 -8.51
CA THR A 5 -27.99 -18.52 -7.80
C THR A 5 -27.88 -17.02 -8.06
N ALA A 6 -28.21 -16.25 -7.03
CA ALA A 6 -28.20 -14.79 -7.06
C ALA A 6 -26.79 -14.29 -7.49
N PRO A 7 -26.61 -13.81 -8.73
CA PRO A 7 -25.29 -13.50 -9.30
C PRO A 7 -24.55 -12.40 -8.52
N GLN A 8 -25.30 -11.59 -7.78
CA GLN A 8 -24.82 -10.48 -6.98
C GLN A 8 -23.82 -10.87 -5.88
N TYR A 9 -24.00 -12.02 -5.21
CA TYR A 9 -23.07 -12.44 -4.15
C TYR A 9 -21.73 -12.93 -4.71
N TYR A 10 -21.72 -13.46 -5.93
CA TYR A 10 -20.51 -13.90 -6.59
C TYR A 10 -19.59 -12.72 -6.94
N PHE A 11 -20.15 -11.62 -7.46
CA PHE A 11 -19.37 -10.40 -7.73
C PHE A 11 -18.84 -9.77 -6.45
N ILE A 12 -19.63 -9.73 -5.38
CA ILE A 12 -19.17 -9.26 -4.07
C ILE A 12 -18.02 -10.13 -3.56
N PHE A 13 -18.16 -11.46 -3.66
CA PHE A 13 -17.12 -12.40 -3.26
C PHE A 13 -15.83 -12.18 -4.06
N LEU A 14 -15.91 -12.09 -5.39
CA LEU A 14 -14.75 -11.83 -6.25
C LEU A 14 -14.10 -10.48 -5.95
N PHE A 15 -14.88 -9.43 -5.68
CA PHE A 15 -14.38 -8.12 -5.28
C PHE A 15 -13.61 -8.19 -3.97
N LEU A 16 -14.13 -8.92 -2.96
CA LEU A 16 -13.47 -9.10 -1.67
C LEU A 16 -12.16 -9.88 -1.80
N VAL A 17 -12.16 -10.97 -2.58
CA VAL A 17 -10.93 -11.74 -2.87
C VAL A 17 -9.90 -10.87 -3.57
N ASN A 18 -10.31 -10.13 -4.61
CA ASN A 18 -9.40 -9.24 -5.34
C ASN A 18 -8.81 -8.15 -4.42
N LYS A 19 -9.63 -7.54 -3.55
CA LYS A 19 -9.17 -6.56 -2.57
C LYS A 19 -8.15 -7.16 -1.60
N TYR A 20 -8.42 -8.35 -1.08
CA TYR A 20 -7.55 -9.05 -0.13
C TYR A 20 -6.20 -9.41 -0.74
N GLU A 21 -6.19 -9.97 -1.95
CA GLU A 21 -4.96 -10.31 -2.67
C GLU A 21 -4.14 -9.06 -3.02
N LYS A 22 -4.80 -7.96 -3.42
CA LYS A 22 -4.12 -6.69 -3.63
C LYS A 22 -3.44 -6.18 -2.37
N GLU A 23 -4.12 -6.19 -1.23
CA GLU A 23 -3.56 -5.72 0.04
C GLU A 23 -2.36 -6.58 0.48
N LYS A 24 -2.43 -7.90 0.32
CA LYS A 24 -1.29 -8.80 0.54
C LYS A 24 -0.08 -8.42 -0.30
N LEU A 25 -0.26 -8.19 -1.60
CA LEU A 25 0.84 -7.82 -2.49
C LEU A 25 1.45 -6.48 -2.09
N GLN A 26 0.64 -5.51 -1.67
CA GLN A 26 1.13 -4.22 -1.17
C GLN A 26 1.95 -4.39 0.12
N ARG A 27 1.53 -5.27 1.03
CA ARG A 27 2.28 -5.60 2.25
C ARG A 27 3.62 -6.29 1.94
N LEU A 28 3.62 -7.24 1.01
CA LEU A 28 4.87 -7.87 0.57
C LEU A 28 5.84 -6.87 -0.04
N LEU A 29 5.34 -5.92 -0.83
CA LEU A 29 6.16 -4.86 -1.40
C LEU A 29 6.69 -3.91 -0.30
N GLN A 30 5.86 -3.53 0.68
CA GLN A 30 6.30 -2.77 1.85
C GLN A 30 7.48 -3.46 2.55
N ASP A 31 7.36 -4.75 2.84
CA ASP A 31 8.43 -5.51 3.51
C ASP A 31 9.73 -5.56 2.69
N GLN A 32 9.63 -5.61 1.36
CA GLN A 32 10.81 -5.54 0.48
C GLN A 32 11.45 -4.15 0.48
N LEU A 33 10.63 -3.10 0.39
CA LEU A 33 11.10 -1.71 0.41
C LEU A 33 11.78 -1.36 1.73
N LEU A 34 11.22 -1.77 2.86
CA LEU A 34 11.82 -1.54 4.18
C LEU A 34 13.13 -2.32 4.41
N LYS A 35 13.41 -3.35 3.62
CA LYS A 35 14.70 -4.06 3.63
C LYS A 35 15.73 -3.42 2.69
N ASP A 36 15.30 -2.63 1.72
CA ASP A 36 16.18 -1.96 0.77
C ASP A 36 16.78 -0.68 1.38
N GLN A 37 18.10 -0.68 1.53
CA GLN A 37 18.83 0.43 2.11
C GLN A 37 18.74 1.70 1.25
N ALA A 38 18.77 1.55 -0.08
CA ALA A 38 18.72 2.70 -0.99
C ALA A 38 17.35 3.41 -0.91
N PHE A 39 16.28 2.63 -0.85
CA PHE A 39 14.94 3.14 -0.59
C PHE A 39 14.87 3.89 0.74
N ARG A 40 15.34 3.28 1.84
CA ARG A 40 15.30 3.89 3.17
C ARG A 40 16.00 5.24 3.21
N THR A 41 17.24 5.29 2.72
CA THR A 41 18.02 6.54 2.66
C THR A 41 17.31 7.61 1.81
N THR A 42 16.73 7.23 0.67
CA THR A 42 15.95 8.17 -0.16
C THR A 42 14.75 8.76 0.59
N ILE A 43 14.04 7.94 1.38
CA ILE A 43 12.89 8.41 2.15
C ILE A 43 13.32 9.22 3.37
N GLU A 44 14.40 8.84 4.06
CA GLU A 44 15.00 9.61 5.17
C GLU A 44 15.38 11.02 4.71
N GLU A 45 16.07 11.14 3.56
CA GLU A 45 16.40 12.44 2.95
C GLU A 45 15.14 13.26 2.64
N LYS A 46 14.10 12.63 2.09
CA LYS A 46 12.81 13.30 1.81
C LYS A 46 12.11 13.75 3.08
N ILE A 47 12.15 12.96 4.14
CA ILE A 47 11.58 13.33 5.45
C ILE A 47 12.29 14.57 6.04
N GLN A 48 13.60 14.68 5.83
CA GLN A 48 14.39 15.82 6.33
C GLN A 48 14.25 17.08 5.47
N THR A 49 14.06 16.92 4.15
CA THR A 49 14.02 18.04 3.20
C THR A 49 12.61 18.59 2.94
N ILE A 50 11.58 17.75 3.06
CA ILE A 50 10.19 18.15 2.82
C ILE A 50 9.53 18.56 4.14
N GLU A 51 8.97 19.76 4.18
CA GLU A 51 8.34 20.34 5.37
C GLU A 51 7.06 19.59 5.79
N ASN A 52 6.29 19.08 4.82
CA ASN A 52 5.04 18.38 5.06
C ASN A 52 5.16 16.87 4.83
N ILE A 53 4.93 16.09 5.88
CA ILE A 53 5.03 14.64 5.81
C ILE A 53 4.03 13.98 4.86
N ASN A 54 2.87 14.62 4.64
CA ASN A 54 1.86 14.09 3.71
C ASN A 54 2.37 14.06 2.27
N ASP A 55 3.30 14.94 1.91
CA ASP A 55 3.90 14.97 0.57
C ASP A 55 4.89 13.81 0.38
N VAL A 56 5.57 13.38 1.45
CA VAL A 56 6.40 12.16 1.44
C VAL A 56 5.52 10.92 1.30
N ILE A 57 4.40 10.87 2.04
CA ILE A 57 3.42 9.77 1.95
C ILE A 57 2.83 9.70 0.53
N ASP A 58 2.46 10.84 -0.05
CA ASP A 58 1.94 10.91 -1.41
C ASP A 58 3.00 10.52 -2.44
N TYR A 59 4.26 10.94 -2.26
CA TYR A 59 5.39 10.51 -3.11
C TYR A 59 5.54 8.98 -3.13
N ILE A 60 5.54 8.33 -1.95
CA ILE A 60 5.63 6.87 -1.85
C ILE A 60 4.41 6.21 -2.51
N ASN A 61 3.20 6.70 -2.21
CA ASN A 61 1.98 6.13 -2.76
C ASN A 61 1.92 6.25 -4.30
N LYS A 62 2.35 7.38 -4.87
CA LYS A 62 2.41 7.59 -6.32
C LYS A 62 3.45 6.69 -6.99
N SER A 63 4.61 6.53 -6.35
CA SER A 63 5.72 5.76 -6.90
C SER A 63 5.47 4.25 -6.85
N TYR A 64 4.87 3.75 -5.77
CA TYR A 64 4.76 2.31 -5.49
C TYR A 64 3.32 1.77 -5.44
N ARG A 65 2.30 2.64 -5.53
CA ARG A 65 0.87 2.28 -5.55
C ARG A 65 0.43 1.42 -4.35
N LEU A 66 1.00 1.71 -3.19
CA LEU A 66 0.77 0.96 -1.94
C LEU A 66 -0.55 1.31 -1.25
N GLY A 67 -1.18 2.43 -1.63
CA GLY A 67 -2.28 3.00 -0.86
C GLY A 67 -1.76 3.88 0.28
N ILE A 68 -2.54 4.91 0.62
CA ILE A 68 -2.19 5.89 1.66
C ILE A 68 -1.88 5.24 3.01
N PRO A 69 -2.64 4.24 3.51
CA PRO A 69 -2.34 3.63 4.80
C PRO A 69 -0.94 2.98 4.85
N ILE A 70 -0.58 2.19 3.84
CA ILE A 70 0.71 1.50 3.80
C ILE A 70 1.87 2.48 3.57
N ALA A 71 1.68 3.48 2.70
CA ALA A 71 2.68 4.53 2.50
C ALA A 71 2.94 5.33 3.78
N LYS A 72 1.89 5.62 4.56
CA LYS A 72 2.02 6.24 5.87
C LYS A 72 2.80 5.35 6.84
N GLU A 73 2.47 4.07 6.91
CA GLU A 73 3.19 3.13 7.79
C GLU A 73 4.68 3.04 7.45
N ILE A 74 5.07 3.06 6.17
CA ILE A 74 6.50 3.11 5.78
C ILE A 74 7.20 4.33 6.36
N VAL A 75 6.57 5.50 6.23
CA VAL A 75 7.11 6.75 6.77
C VAL A 75 7.23 6.70 8.29
N ASP A 76 6.20 6.18 8.97
CA ASP A 76 6.19 6.03 10.41
C ASP A 76 7.28 5.04 10.88
N GLU A 77 7.52 3.93 10.16
CA GLU A 77 8.59 2.98 10.45
C GLU A 77 9.99 3.57 10.24
N ILE A 78 10.20 4.39 9.20
CA ILE A 78 11.50 5.00 8.91
C ILE A 78 11.83 6.16 9.88
N ARG A 79 10.81 6.80 10.46
CA ARG A 79 10.99 7.87 11.45
C ARG A 79 11.30 7.38 12.87
N LYS A 80 11.09 6.09 13.17
CA LYS A 80 11.43 5.50 14.47
C LYS A 80 12.94 5.46 14.67
#